data_AF-A0A7W6CUD2-F1
#
_entry.id   AF-A0A7W6CUD2-F1
#
_cell.length_a   1.000
_cell.length_b   1.000
_cell.length_c   1.000
_cell.angle_alpha   90.00
_cell.angle_beta   90.00
_cell.angle_gamma   90.00
#
_symmetry.space_group_name_H-M   'P 1'
#
loop_
_entity.id
_entity.type
_entity.pdbx_description
1 polymer ?
#
loop_
_entity_poly.entity_id
_entity_poly.type
_entity_poly.pdbx_seq_one_letter_code
_entity_poly.pdbx_strand_id
1 'polypeptide(L)'
;MHRFILAFAALLGATEVAQANSRFFCSADDKNVRFTIESGFKDEPGHELNHFRGAFILKNETAPQPLGRVTLDSDSLSNRWSHNGELRLEVLYDGGKAAGGQSVNLTVSAEQPNGATAFQGVYDIAVYGGEKPIAFNGKVSCGAK
;
A
#
# COMPACT_ATOMS: atom_id res chain seq x y z
N MET A 1 64.38 24.97 15.55
CA MET A 1 63.93 25.17 14.16
C MET A 1 62.73 24.26 13.92
N HIS A 2 61.69 24.79 13.27
CA HIS A 2 60.31 24.28 13.10
C HIS A 2 60.19 22.81 12.67
N ARG A 3 59.14 22.07 13.07
CA ARG A 3 57.83 21.98 12.37
C ARG A 3 56.83 21.18 13.25
N PHE A 4 55.65 21.71 13.59
CA PHE A 4 54.34 21.46 12.92
C PHE A 4 54.04 19.94 12.80
N ILE A 5 52.95 19.34 13.30
CA ILE A 5 51.53 19.60 13.00
C ILE A 5 50.65 18.87 14.06
N LEU A 6 49.62 19.56 14.56
CA LEU A 6 48.43 18.97 15.20
C LEU A 6 47.62 18.16 14.18
N ALA A 7 47.21 16.94 14.51
CA ALA A 7 46.15 16.26 13.77
C ALA A 7 45.17 15.56 14.72
N PHE A 8 44.11 16.30 15.05
CA PHE A 8 42.78 15.81 15.41
C PHE A 8 42.28 14.87 14.30
N ALA A 9 41.88 13.65 14.63
CA ALA A 9 40.98 12.87 13.78
C ALA A 9 39.89 12.27 14.67
N ALA A 10 38.76 12.96 14.64
CA ALA A 10 37.54 12.69 15.38
C ALA A 10 36.94 11.33 15.03
N LEU A 11 36.23 10.77 16.01
CA LEU A 11 35.26 9.69 15.85
C LEU A 11 34.35 9.97 14.63
N LEU A 12 34.52 9.20 13.57
CA LEU A 12 33.47 8.93 12.59
C LEU A 12 32.70 7.74 13.19
N GLY A 13 31.65 8.00 13.97
CA GLY A 13 30.38 8.45 13.43
C GLY A 13 29.60 7.16 13.13
N ALA A 14 28.87 6.67 14.14
CA ALA A 14 27.90 5.62 13.92
C ALA A 14 27.01 6.08 12.76
N THR A 15 27.12 5.43 11.60
CA THR A 15 26.14 5.58 10.55
C THR A 15 24.89 4.94 11.10
N GLU A 16 24.09 5.73 11.81
CA GLU A 16 22.69 5.41 12.03
C GLU A 16 22.15 5.13 10.63
N VAL A 17 21.83 3.85 10.38
CA VAL A 17 21.10 3.46 9.18
C VAL A 17 19.80 4.24 9.31
N ALA A 18 19.71 5.36 8.59
CA ALA A 18 18.50 6.15 8.56
C ALA A 18 17.41 5.19 8.09
N GLN A 19 16.60 4.72 9.04
CA GLN A 19 15.41 3.96 8.74
C GLN A 19 14.50 4.97 8.06
N ALA A 20 14.58 5.01 6.74
CA ALA A 20 13.67 5.80 5.94
C ALA A 20 12.27 5.36 6.35
N ASN A 21 11.49 6.29 6.91
CA ASN A 21 10.08 6.13 7.18
C ASN A 21 9.40 5.84 5.85
N SER A 22 9.43 4.57 5.46
CA SER A 22 9.12 4.23 4.09
C SER A 22 7.62 4.42 3.88
N ARG A 23 7.26 5.12 2.82
CA ARG A 23 5.87 5.15 2.39
C ARG A 23 5.75 4.16 1.28
N PHE A 24 4.93 3.14 1.47
CA PHE A 24 4.56 2.29 0.36
C PHE A 24 3.37 2.90 -0.37
N PHE A 25 3.33 2.69 -1.67
CA PHE A 25 2.20 3.03 -2.51
C PHE A 25 1.92 1.87 -3.45
N CYS A 26 0.65 1.59 -3.72
CA CYS A 26 0.21 0.64 -4.74
C CYS A 26 -0.86 1.28 -5.61
N SER A 27 -0.84 1.00 -6.90
CA SER A 27 -1.85 1.50 -7.83
C SER A 27 -2.11 0.53 -8.98
N ALA A 28 -3.36 0.49 -9.42
CA ALA A 28 -3.77 -0.15 -10.67
C ALA A 28 -4.73 0.77 -11.42
N ASP A 29 -4.67 0.73 -12.74
CA ASP A 29 -5.63 1.36 -13.64
C ASP A 29 -5.79 0.45 -14.86
N ASP A 30 -6.86 -0.33 -14.87
CA ASP A 30 -7.17 -1.28 -15.94
C ASP A 30 -8.63 -1.20 -16.35
N LYS A 31 -9.13 -2.15 -17.16
CA LYS A 31 -10.50 -2.11 -17.66
C LYS A 31 -11.57 -2.18 -16.55
N ASN A 32 -11.26 -2.74 -15.39
CA ASN A 32 -12.21 -3.03 -14.31
C ASN A 32 -12.16 -1.96 -13.20
N VAL A 33 -10.96 -1.50 -12.85
CA VAL A 33 -10.76 -0.63 -11.68
C VAL A 33 -9.70 0.44 -11.92
N ARG A 34 -9.83 1.54 -11.19
CA ARG A 34 -8.72 2.44 -10.93
C ARG A 34 -8.59 2.64 -9.42
N PHE A 35 -7.42 2.35 -8.84
CA PHE A 35 -7.17 2.60 -7.43
C PHE A 35 -5.77 3.12 -7.14
N THR A 36 -5.65 3.77 -5.99
CA THR A 36 -4.37 4.14 -5.38
C THR A 36 -4.51 3.98 -3.88
N ILE A 37 -3.53 3.32 -3.26
CA ILE A 37 -3.41 3.18 -1.81
C ILE A 37 -2.00 3.56 -1.39
N GLU A 38 -1.88 4.20 -0.23
CA GLU A 38 -0.63 4.63 0.38
C GLU A 38 -0.69 4.36 1.87
N SER A 39 0.41 3.95 2.48
CA SER A 39 0.58 3.99 3.93
C SER A 39 2.04 4.31 4.28
N GLY A 40 2.23 4.95 5.44
CA GLY A 40 3.54 4.97 6.10
C GLY A 40 3.77 3.69 6.92
N PHE A 41 5.01 3.46 7.34
CA PHE A 41 5.34 2.56 8.44
C PHE A 41 5.48 3.36 9.75
N LYS A 42 5.11 2.76 10.88
CA LYS A 42 5.50 3.23 12.20
C LYS A 42 7.00 3.03 12.37
N ASP A 43 7.62 3.94 13.10
CA ASP A 43 9.05 3.95 13.42
C ASP A 43 9.41 2.93 14.52
N GLU A 44 8.44 2.11 14.94
CA GLU A 44 8.59 1.07 15.96
C GLU A 44 8.95 -0.30 15.32
N PRO A 45 9.68 -1.17 16.04
CA PRO A 45 9.97 -2.53 15.59
C PRO A 45 8.68 -3.28 15.25
N GLY A 46 8.57 -3.79 14.02
CA GLY A 46 7.39 -4.56 13.59
C GLY A 46 6.82 -4.17 12.22
N HIS A 47 7.38 -3.17 11.53
CA HIS A 47 6.93 -2.74 10.19
C HIS A 47 5.41 -2.52 10.12
N GLU A 48 4.86 -1.93 11.18
CA GLU A 48 3.43 -1.70 11.26
C GLU A 48 3.03 -0.55 10.34
N LEU A 49 2.08 -0.74 9.45
CA LEU A 49 1.58 0.35 8.62
C LEU A 49 0.75 1.33 9.45
N ASN A 50 1.01 2.62 9.31
CA ASN A 50 0.21 3.71 9.85
C ASN A 50 -0.21 4.69 8.74
N HIS A 51 -1.27 5.45 8.98
CA HIS A 51 -1.78 6.46 8.05
C HIS A 51 -2.14 5.90 6.66
N PHE A 52 -2.77 4.72 6.65
CA PHE A 52 -3.30 4.16 5.43
C PHE A 52 -4.39 5.07 4.86
N ARG A 53 -4.29 5.34 3.57
CA ARG A 53 -5.26 6.10 2.79
C ARG A 53 -5.35 5.52 1.39
N GLY A 54 -6.51 5.64 0.79
CA GLY A 54 -6.67 5.24 -0.59
C GLY A 54 -7.94 5.73 -1.21
N ALA A 55 -8.07 5.43 -2.49
CA ALA A 55 -9.33 5.54 -3.19
C ALA A 55 -9.38 4.51 -4.30
N PHE A 56 -10.57 3.99 -4.58
CA PHE A 56 -10.81 3.19 -5.78
C PHE A 56 -12.11 3.61 -6.47
N ILE A 57 -12.15 3.32 -7.76
CA ILE A 57 -13.32 3.49 -8.62
C ILE A 57 -13.49 2.18 -9.37
N LEU A 58 -14.63 1.54 -9.19
CA LEU A 58 -15.06 0.43 -10.04
C LEU A 58 -15.61 1.04 -11.33
N LYS A 59 -15.11 0.60 -12.48
CA LYS A 59 -15.55 1.12 -13.78
C LYS A 59 -16.93 0.52 -14.10
N ASN A 60 -17.80 1.31 -14.75
CA ASN A 60 -19.25 1.08 -14.86
C ASN A 60 -19.70 -0.30 -15.41
N GLU A 61 -18.82 -1.05 -16.07
CA GLU A 61 -19.15 -2.39 -16.59
C GLU A 61 -18.90 -3.51 -15.56
N THR A 62 -18.37 -3.17 -14.37
CA THR A 62 -17.87 -4.15 -13.41
C THR A 62 -18.60 -4.12 -12.05
N ALA A 63 -19.39 -3.10 -11.73
CA ALA A 63 -20.11 -3.04 -10.45
C ALA A 63 -21.51 -2.41 -10.56
N PRO A 64 -22.52 -2.94 -9.84
CA PRO A 64 -23.82 -2.31 -9.73
C PRO A 64 -23.67 -0.96 -9.03
N GLN A 65 -24.35 0.07 -9.52
CA GLN A 65 -24.58 1.28 -8.73
C GLN A 65 -25.26 0.89 -7.41
N PRO A 66 -24.91 1.50 -6.26
CA PRO A 66 -24.28 2.82 -6.11
C PRO A 66 -22.77 2.84 -5.83
N LEU A 67 -22.03 1.73 -5.98
CA LEU A 67 -20.57 1.70 -5.78
C LEU A 67 -19.82 2.58 -6.81
N GLY A 68 -19.72 3.88 -6.52
CA GLY A 68 -18.98 4.87 -7.29
C GLY A 68 -17.52 4.96 -6.86
N ARG A 69 -17.05 6.19 -6.62
CA ARG A 69 -15.73 6.43 -6.01
C ARG A 69 -15.79 6.13 -4.52
N VAL A 70 -14.91 5.25 -4.07
CA VAL A 70 -14.73 4.92 -2.66
C VAL A 70 -13.44 5.59 -2.15
N THR A 71 -13.53 6.18 -0.97
CA THR A 71 -12.35 6.62 -0.21
C THR A 71 -12.08 5.58 0.87
N LEU A 72 -10.82 5.23 1.01
CA LEU A 72 -10.33 4.28 1.99
C LEU A 72 -9.48 5.03 3.01
N ASP A 73 -9.62 4.66 4.27
CA ASP A 73 -8.82 5.16 5.38
C ASP A 73 -8.32 4.00 6.22
N SER A 74 -7.64 4.31 7.33
CA SER A 74 -7.01 3.29 8.17
C SER A 74 -8.01 2.31 8.79
N ASP A 75 -9.28 2.69 8.94
CA ASP A 75 -10.33 1.79 9.45
C ASP A 75 -10.74 0.76 8.38
N SER A 76 -10.45 1.05 7.11
CA SER A 76 -10.67 0.12 6.00
C SER A 76 -9.58 -0.97 5.90
N LEU A 77 -8.44 -0.84 6.58
CA LEU A 77 -7.31 -1.79 6.48
C LEU A 77 -7.50 -2.95 7.47
N SER A 78 -8.03 -4.08 7.00
CA SER A 78 -8.32 -5.24 7.85
C SER A 78 -7.09 -6.08 8.17
N ASN A 79 -6.14 -6.19 7.23
CA ASN A 79 -4.92 -6.97 7.42
C ASN A 79 -3.74 -6.42 6.62
N ARG A 80 -2.53 -6.64 7.14
CA ARG A 80 -1.28 -6.23 6.50
C ARG A 80 -0.10 -7.13 6.84
N TRP A 81 0.82 -7.23 5.91
CA TRP A 81 2.14 -7.84 6.10
C TRP A 81 3.16 -7.22 5.15
N SER A 82 4.35 -6.90 5.67
CA SER A 82 5.50 -6.60 4.83
C SER A 82 6.77 -7.13 5.46
N HIS A 83 7.49 -7.98 4.71
CA HIS A 83 8.73 -8.59 5.17
C HIS A 83 9.54 -9.10 3.97
N ASN A 84 10.86 -8.93 3.99
CA ASN A 84 11.79 -9.46 2.97
C ASN A 84 11.37 -9.21 1.51
N GLY A 85 10.88 -8.01 1.20
CA GLY A 85 10.45 -7.67 -0.15
C GLY A 85 9.05 -8.17 -0.52
N GLU A 86 8.35 -8.86 0.39
CA GLU A 86 6.95 -9.18 0.23
C GLU A 86 6.05 -8.08 0.80
N LEU A 87 4.93 -7.85 0.11
CA LEU A 87 3.84 -6.99 0.56
C LEU A 87 2.53 -7.75 0.38
N ARG A 88 1.74 -7.82 1.46
CA ARG A 88 0.37 -8.33 1.44
C ARG A 88 -0.53 -7.34 2.18
N LEU A 89 -1.64 -6.98 1.57
CA LEU A 89 -2.63 -6.06 2.14
C LEU A 89 -4.02 -6.63 1.90
N GLU A 90 -4.88 -6.47 2.90
CA GLU A 90 -6.30 -6.70 2.77
C GLU A 90 -7.05 -5.46 3.26
N VAL A 91 -7.95 -4.97 2.42
CA VAL A 91 -8.73 -3.76 2.64
C VAL A 91 -10.19 -4.11 2.50
N LEU A 92 -10.95 -3.92 3.57
CA LEU A 92 -12.37 -4.14 3.62
C LEU A 92 -13.10 -2.80 3.69
N TYR A 93 -13.92 -2.53 2.68
CA TYR A 93 -14.84 -1.39 2.67
C TYR A 93 -16.26 -1.91 2.80
N ASP A 94 -16.90 -1.67 3.93
CA ASP A 94 -18.28 -2.13 4.17
C ASP A 94 -19.36 -1.24 3.55
N GLY A 95 -18.96 -0.07 3.03
CA GLY A 95 -19.82 0.79 2.25
C GLY A 95 -20.79 1.68 3.01
N GLY A 96 -21.01 1.43 4.31
CA GLY A 96 -22.04 2.10 5.11
C GLY A 96 -23.38 2.27 4.37
N LYS A 97 -24.16 3.29 4.74
CA LYS A 97 -25.44 3.60 4.06
C LYS A 97 -25.27 4.09 2.62
N ALA A 98 -24.10 4.66 2.29
CA ALA A 98 -23.85 5.28 0.98
C ALA A 98 -23.60 4.27 -0.14
N ALA A 99 -23.12 3.07 0.17
CA ALA A 99 -22.92 2.00 -0.81
C ALA A 99 -24.16 1.13 -1.02
N GLY A 100 -25.33 1.51 -0.50
CA GLY A 100 -26.57 0.77 -0.74
C GLY A 100 -26.55 -0.68 -0.24
N GLY A 101 -25.76 -0.96 0.81
CA GLY A 101 -25.58 -2.32 1.35
C GLY A 101 -24.51 -3.15 0.65
N GLN A 102 -23.78 -2.58 -0.32
CA GLN A 102 -22.65 -3.25 -0.96
C GLN A 102 -21.35 -3.09 -0.16
N SER A 103 -20.53 -4.12 -0.17
CA SER A 103 -19.18 -4.10 0.41
C SER A 103 -18.14 -4.55 -0.61
N VAL A 104 -16.89 -4.15 -0.40
CA VAL A 104 -15.76 -4.48 -1.25
C VAL A 104 -14.61 -5.01 -0.40
N ASN A 105 -14.05 -6.16 -0.80
CA ASN A 105 -12.76 -6.63 -0.32
C ASN A 105 -11.73 -6.46 -1.42
N LEU A 106 -10.65 -5.72 -1.15
CA LEU A 106 -9.49 -5.58 -2.00
C LEU A 106 -8.30 -6.27 -1.33
N THR A 107 -7.70 -7.24 -2.01
CA THR A 107 -6.44 -7.86 -1.61
C THR A 107 -5.34 -7.46 -2.57
N VAL A 108 -4.17 -7.12 -2.05
CA VAL A 108 -2.96 -6.83 -2.84
C VAL A 108 -1.85 -7.76 -2.41
N SER A 109 -1.24 -8.43 -3.39
CA SER A 109 -0.05 -9.26 -3.20
C SER A 109 1.04 -8.80 -4.15
N ALA A 110 2.12 -8.24 -3.62
CA ALA A 110 3.24 -7.75 -4.41
C ALA A 110 4.57 -8.22 -3.84
N GLU A 111 5.56 -8.36 -4.71
CA GLU A 111 6.92 -8.75 -4.36
C GLU A 111 7.91 -7.81 -5.05
N GLN A 112 8.97 -7.47 -4.33
CA GLN A 112 10.10 -6.70 -4.83
C GLN A 112 11.10 -7.66 -5.47
N PRO A 113 11.28 -7.62 -6.79
CA PRO A 113 12.35 -8.38 -7.43
C PRO A 113 13.72 -7.96 -6.88
N ASN A 114 14.66 -8.89 -6.80
CA ASN A 114 16.01 -8.62 -6.30
C ASN A 114 16.64 -7.40 -6.97
N GLY A 115 17.00 -6.39 -6.17
CA GLY A 115 17.63 -5.15 -6.64
C GLY A 115 16.72 -4.15 -7.34
N ALA A 116 15.41 -4.43 -7.44
CA ALA A 116 14.44 -3.49 -8.03
C ALA A 116 13.90 -2.52 -6.97
N THR A 117 13.56 -1.30 -7.37
CA THR A 117 12.90 -0.31 -6.51
C THR A 117 11.36 -0.37 -6.58
N ALA A 118 10.84 -1.09 -7.57
CA ALA A 118 9.41 -1.30 -7.78
C ALA A 118 9.04 -2.76 -7.48
N PHE A 119 7.88 -2.94 -6.86
CA PHE A 119 7.26 -4.23 -6.64
C PHE A 119 6.32 -4.51 -7.80
N GLN A 120 6.26 -5.77 -8.22
CA GLN A 120 5.25 -6.25 -9.14
C GLN A 120 4.29 -7.13 -8.36
N GLY A 121 2.99 -6.97 -8.60
CA GLY A 121 1.99 -7.72 -7.88
C GLY A 121 0.72 -7.96 -8.67
N VAL A 122 -0.19 -8.62 -7.98
CA VAL A 122 -1.58 -8.79 -8.38
C VAL A 122 -2.49 -8.17 -7.33
N TYR A 123 -3.67 -7.79 -7.77
CA TYR A 123 -4.77 -7.47 -6.88
C TYR A 123 -5.95 -8.38 -7.17
N ASP A 124 -6.74 -8.66 -6.15
CA ASP A 124 -8.04 -9.31 -6.23
C ASP A 124 -9.08 -8.38 -5.61
N ILE A 125 -10.22 -8.21 -6.29
CA ILE A 125 -11.37 -7.46 -5.78
C ILE A 125 -12.58 -8.38 -5.78
N ALA A 126 -13.29 -8.40 -4.65
CA ALA A 126 -14.61 -9.00 -4.51
C ALA A 126 -15.62 -7.95 -4.05
N VAL A 127 -16.77 -7.89 -4.72
CA VAL A 127 -17.88 -7.00 -4.41
C VAL A 127 -19.08 -7.83 -3.99
N TYR A 128 -19.67 -7.51 -2.85
CA TYR A 128 -20.83 -8.19 -2.27
C TYR A 128 -22.02 -7.22 -2.12
N GLY A 129 -23.21 -7.76 -1.83
CA GLY A 129 -24.41 -6.97 -1.52
C GLY A 129 -25.19 -6.41 -2.72
N GLY A 130 -24.75 -6.67 -3.95
CA GLY A 130 -25.56 -6.46 -5.17
C GLY A 130 -26.44 -7.67 -5.51
N GLU A 131 -27.09 -7.68 -6.68
CA GLU A 131 -27.88 -8.84 -7.15
C GLU A 131 -27.08 -10.14 -7.15
N LYS A 132 -25.78 -10.06 -7.49
CA LYS A 132 -24.83 -11.16 -7.46
C LYS A 132 -23.45 -10.66 -7.03
N PRO A 133 -22.67 -11.48 -6.31
CA PRO A 133 -21.26 -11.18 -6.05
C PRO A 133 -20.47 -11.07 -7.35
N ILE A 134 -19.52 -10.13 -7.39
CA ILE A 134 -18.62 -9.94 -8.52
C ILE A 134 -17.19 -10.07 -8.01
N ALA A 135 -16.34 -10.79 -8.73
CA ALA A 135 -14.92 -10.87 -8.43
C ALA A 135 -14.08 -10.73 -9.70
N PHE A 136 -12.96 -10.03 -9.59
CA PHE A 136 -12.00 -9.86 -10.68
C PHE A 136 -10.61 -9.54 -10.12
N ASN A 137 -9.60 -9.70 -10.97
CA ASN A 137 -8.22 -9.46 -10.63
C ASN A 137 -7.47 -8.74 -11.75
N GLY A 138 -6.29 -8.27 -11.41
CA GLY A 138 -5.40 -7.62 -12.36
C GLY A 138 -4.00 -7.42 -11.79
N LYS A 139 -3.18 -6.70 -12.55
CA LYS A 139 -1.83 -6.35 -12.13
C LYS A 139 -1.86 -5.09 -11.28
N VAL A 140 -1.00 -5.03 -10.27
CA VAL A 140 -0.76 -3.84 -9.45
C VAL A 140 0.73 -3.51 -9.50
N SER A 141 1.03 -2.22 -9.55
CA SER A 141 2.39 -1.70 -9.36
C SER A 141 2.50 -1.12 -7.97
N CYS A 142 3.52 -1.53 -7.22
CA CYS A 142 3.81 -0.92 -5.91
C CYS A 142 5.25 -0.41 -5.84
N GLY A 143 5.51 0.47 -4.89
CA GLY A 143 6.84 1.01 -4.60
C GLY A 143 6.95 1.46 -3.15
N ALA A 144 8.18 1.65 -2.70
CA ALA A 144 8.49 2.26 -1.42
C ALA A 144 9.32 3.54 -1.66
N LYS A 145 9.03 4.61 -0.92
CA LYS A 145 9.80 5.85 -0.91
C LYS A 145 10.28 6.18 0.48
#